data_AF-B3Q2R0-F1
#
_entry.id   AF-B3Q2R0-F1
#
_cell.length_a   1.000
_cell.length_b   1.000
_cell.length_c   1.000
_cell.angle_alpha   90.00
_cell.angle_beta   90.00
_cell.angle_gamma   90.00
#
_symmetry.space_group_name_H-M   'P 1'
#
loop_
_entity.id
_entity.type
_entity.pdbx_description
1 polymer ?
#
loop_
_entity_poly.entity_id
_entity_poly.type
_entity_poly.pdbx_seq_one_letter_code
_entity_poly.pdbx_strand_id
1 'polypeptide(L)'
;MKHKKITELLDREALRDCLYRYCRGIDRADERALRSSYWPDARDNHGTYSGSAEGFIEFALGVFKTGPRNIHQITNILIEFKAD
;
A
#
# COMPACT_ATOMS: atom_id res chain seq x y z
N MET A 1 -19.26 22.47 -8.27
CA MET A 1 -18.63 21.76 -9.42
C MET A 1 -17.10 21.85 -9.46
N LYS A 2 -16.46 23.03 -9.44
CA LYS A 2 -14.97 23.14 -9.46
C LYS A 2 -14.28 22.48 -8.27
N HIS A 3 -14.80 22.64 -7.05
CA HIS A 3 -14.22 22.02 -5.85
C HIS A 3 -14.20 20.49 -5.91
N LYS A 4 -15.29 19.86 -6.38
CA LYS A 4 -15.37 18.38 -6.52
C LYS A 4 -14.28 17.81 -7.43
N LYS A 5 -13.98 18.47 -8.56
CA LYS A 5 -12.92 18.04 -9.48
C LYS A 5 -11.52 18.18 -8.87
N ILE A 6 -11.29 19.22 -8.07
CA ILE A 6 -10.00 19.40 -7.37
C ILE A 6 -9.83 18.33 -6.29
N THR A 7 -10.87 18.07 -5.49
CA THR A 7 -10.87 17.00 -4.50
C THR A 7 -10.54 15.65 -5.15
N GLU A 8 -11.20 15.32 -6.26
CA GLU A 8 -10.91 14.05 -6.96
C GLU A 8 -9.45 13.95 -7.43
N LEU A 9 -8.85 15.04 -7.91
CA LEU A 9 -7.43 15.05 -8.30
C LEU A 9 -6.51 14.85 -7.10
N LEU A 10 -6.80 15.49 -5.96
CA LEU A 10 -6.04 15.32 -4.72
C LEU A 10 -6.16 13.88 -4.20
N ASP A 11 -7.36 13.30 -4.24
CA ASP A 11 -7.60 11.93 -3.81
C ASP A 11 -6.87 10.93 -4.71
N ARG A 12 -6.83 11.16 -6.03
CA ARG A 12 -6.06 10.34 -6.97
C ARG A 12 -4.57 10.34 -6.62
N GLU A 13 -3.99 11.50 -6.33
CA GLU A 13 -2.59 11.59 -5.92
C GLU A 13 -2.35 10.94 -4.55
N ALA A 14 -3.25 11.14 -3.58
CA ALA A 14 -3.14 10.50 -2.27
C ALA A 14 -3.16 8.95 -2.37
N LEU A 15 -3.99 8.40 -3.26
CA LEU A 15 -4.03 6.96 -3.53
C LEU A 15 -2.74 6.47 -4.20
N ARG A 16 -2.22 7.19 -5.20
CA ARG A 16 -0.93 6.85 -5.83
C ARG A 16 0.22 6.88 -4.84
N ASP A 17 0.29 7.92 -4.01
CA ASP A 17 1.29 8.04 -2.95
C ASP A 17 1.19 6.90 -1.94
N CYS A 18 -0.03 6.46 -1.59
CA CYS A 18 -0.24 5.32 -0.72
C CYS A 18 0.36 4.02 -1.32
N LEU A 19 0.12 3.79 -2.61
CA LEU A 19 0.68 2.64 -3.34
C LEU A 19 2.22 2.71 -3.43
N TYR A 20 2.78 3.87 -3.74
CA TYR A 20 4.24 4.04 -3.78
C TYR A 20 4.89 3.88 -2.41
N ARG A 21 4.21 4.35 -1.35
CA ARG A 21 4.66 4.18 0.03
C ARG A 21 4.68 2.72 0.46
N TYR A 22 3.68 1.94 0.04
CA TYR A 22 3.66 0.49 0.24
C TYR A 22 4.88 -0.17 -0.40
N CYS A 23 5.10 0.07 -1.71
CA CYS A 23 6.25 -0.48 -2.44
C CYS A 23 7.57 -0.10 -1.77
N ARG A 24 7.74 1.18 -1.42
CA ARG A 24 8.93 1.67 -0.70
C ARG A 24 9.11 0.97 0.65
N GLY A 25 8.02 0.78 1.39
CA GLY A 25 8.00 0.09 2.69
C GLY A 25 8.57 -1.31 2.58
N ILE A 26 8.07 -2.09 1.60
CA ILE A 26 8.56 -3.44 1.32
C ILE A 26 10.02 -3.43 0.84
N ASP A 27 10.35 -2.59 -0.14
CA ASP A 27 11.66 -2.61 -0.81
C ASP A 27 12.81 -2.19 0.11
N ARG A 28 12.51 -1.37 1.12
CA ARG A 28 13.50 -0.81 2.06
C ARG A 28 13.40 -1.35 3.47
N ALA A 29 12.52 -2.34 3.71
CA ALA A 29 12.20 -2.82 5.05
C ALA A 29 11.80 -1.69 6.02
N ASP A 30 11.08 -0.68 5.52
CA ASP A 30 10.59 0.46 6.29
C ASP A 30 9.20 0.14 6.84
N GLU A 31 9.18 -0.42 8.05
CA GLU A 31 7.96 -0.83 8.76
C GLU A 31 6.96 0.31 8.90
N ARG A 32 7.43 1.51 9.26
CA ARG A 32 6.56 2.65 9.49
C ARG A 32 5.86 3.06 8.21
N ALA A 33 6.59 3.13 7.09
CA ALA A 33 6.01 3.41 5.78
C ALA A 33 4.99 2.34 5.40
N LEU A 34 5.35 1.06 5.52
CA LEU A 34 4.48 -0.06 5.19
C LEU A 34 3.16 -0.03 5.99
N ARG A 35 3.23 0.12 7.32
CA ARG A 35 2.06 0.20 8.20
C ARG A 35 1.12 1.34 7.84
N SER A 36 1.68 2.50 7.46
CA SER A 36 0.86 3.66 7.11
C SER A 36 0.09 3.54 5.79
N SER A 37 0.34 2.49 5.00
CA SER A 37 -0.43 2.19 3.79
C SER A 37 -1.69 1.34 4.06
N TYR A 38 -1.90 0.88 5.29
CA TYR A 38 -3.04 0.07 5.68
C TYR A 38 -3.98 0.79 6.63
N TRP A 39 -5.27 0.43 6.56
CA TRP A 39 -6.23 0.72 7.62
C TRP A 39 -5.96 -0.18 8.84
N PRO A 40 -6.27 0.27 10.08
CA PRO A 40 -6.03 -0.51 11.29
C PRO A 40 -6.68 -1.91 11.29
N ASP A 41 -7.82 -2.06 10.62
CA ASP A 41 -8.60 -3.29 10.52
C ASP A 41 -8.49 -3.98 9.15
N ALA A 42 -7.54 -3.55 8.32
CA ALA A 42 -7.36 -4.11 6.98
C ALA A 42 -7.08 -5.61 7.01
N ARG A 43 -7.60 -6.32 6.01
CA ARG A 43 -7.25 -7.71 5.69
C ARG A 43 -6.38 -7.74 4.46
N ASP A 44 -5.44 -8.68 4.44
CA ASP A 44 -4.53 -8.87 3.33
C ASP A 44 -4.51 -10.33 2.88
N ASN A 45 -4.61 -10.53 1.57
CA ASN A 45 -4.42 -11.80 0.90
C ASN A 45 -3.26 -11.67 -0.10
N HIS A 46 -2.10 -12.19 0.31
CA HIS A 46 -0.86 -12.24 -0.46
C HIS A 46 -0.55 -13.70 -0.88
N GLY A 47 -1.56 -14.40 -1.40
CA GLY A 47 -1.43 -15.76 -1.92
C GLY A 47 -1.33 -16.80 -0.80
N THR A 48 -0.12 -17.12 -0.35
CA THR A 48 0.10 -18.07 0.76
C THR A 48 -0.24 -17.49 2.12
N TYR A 49 -0.29 -16.16 2.22
CA TYR A 49 -0.80 -15.45 3.39
C TYR A 49 -2.23 -14.96 3.14
N SER A 50 -3.14 -15.20 4.10
CA SER A 50 -4.48 -14.63 4.11
C SER A 50 -4.92 -14.36 5.54
N GLY A 51 -4.99 -13.08 5.93
CA GLY A 51 -5.16 -12.69 7.32
C GLY A 51 -5.36 -11.18 7.52
N SER A 52 -4.96 -10.67 8.67
CA SER A 52 -4.90 -9.22 8.94
C SER A 52 -3.72 -8.59 8.21
N ALA A 53 -3.79 -7.29 7.92
CA ALA A 53 -2.63 -6.55 7.43
C ALA A 53 -1.49 -6.57 8.46
N GLU A 54 -1.80 -6.50 9.75
CA GLU A 54 -0.83 -6.61 10.84
C GLU A 54 0.01 -7.89 10.73
N GLY A 55 -0.64 -9.05 10.60
CA GLY A 55 0.07 -10.32 10.49
C GLY A 55 0.88 -10.44 9.20
N PHE A 56 0.45 -9.80 8.11
CA PHE A 56 1.23 -9.73 6.88
C PHE A 56 2.51 -8.92 7.10
N ILE A 57 2.40 -7.77 7.79
CA ILE A 57 3.54 -6.90 8.08
C ILE A 57 4.54 -7.63 8.97
N GLU A 58 4.09 -8.30 10.04
CA GLU A 58 4.97 -9.12 10.89
C GLU A 58 5.70 -10.21 10.08
N PHE A 59 4.97 -10.90 9.20
CA PHE A 59 5.55 -11.89 8.29
C PHE A 59 6.62 -11.26 7.37
N ALA A 60 6.31 -10.13 6.74
CA ALA A 60 7.22 -9.43 5.83
C ALA A 60 8.51 -8.96 6.55
N LEU A 61 8.38 -8.41 7.78
CA LEU A 61 9.52 -8.03 8.61
C LEU A 61 10.40 -9.23 8.99
N GLY A 62 9.79 -10.41 9.17
CA GLY A 62 10.52 -11.67 9.34
C GLY A 62 11.36 -12.00 8.10
N VAL A 63 10.76 -11.91 6.91
CA VAL A 63 11.43 -12.15 5.63
C VAL A 63 12.58 -11.17 5.41
N PHE A 64 12.42 -9.89 5.72
CA PHE A 64 13.46 -8.87 5.48
C PHE A 64 14.77 -9.11 6.22
N LYS A 65 14.75 -9.90 7.31
CA LYS A 65 15.97 -10.21 8.09
C LYS A 65 16.95 -11.10 7.33
N THR A 66 16.45 -11.92 6.41
CA THR A 66 17.27 -12.94 5.72
C THR A 66 17.03 -12.99 4.21
N GLY A 67 15.97 -12.36 3.72
CA GLY A 67 15.56 -12.35 2.33
C GLY A 67 16.41 -11.40 1.46
N PRO A 68 16.40 -11.60 0.13
CA PRO A 68 17.02 -10.69 -0.80
C PRO A 68 16.31 -9.33 -0.82
N ARG A 69 16.99 -8.32 -1.37
CA ARG A 69 16.38 -7.00 -1.62
C ARG A 69 15.23 -7.11 -2.62
N ASN A 70 14.12 -6.45 -2.33
CA ASN A 70 12.97 -6.34 -3.23
C ASN A 70 13.04 -5.05 -4.06
N ILE A 71 12.41 -5.08 -5.23
CA ILE A 71 12.12 -3.88 -6.03
C ILE A 71 10.73 -4.06 -6.63
N HIS A 72 9.78 -3.24 -6.20
CA HIS A 72 8.44 -3.20 -6.76
C HIS A 72 8.32 -2.03 -7.74
N GLN A 73 7.89 -2.33 -8.97
CA GLN A 73 7.62 -1.34 -10.00
C GLN A 73 6.15 -1.43 -10.39
N ILE A 74 5.37 -0.42 -10.00
CA ILE A 74 3.97 -0.31 -10.38
C ILE A 74 3.81 0.73 -11.48
N THR A 75 3.00 0.41 -12.49
CA THR A 75 2.74 1.26 -13.66
C THR A 75 1.25 1.27 -13.99
N ASN A 76 0.82 2.24 -14.79
CA ASN A 76 -0.55 2.33 -15.33
C ASN A 76 -1.65 2.28 -14.24
N ILE A 77 -1.48 3.03 -13.14
CA ILE A 77 -2.47 3.08 -12.04
C ILE A 77 -3.77 3.73 -12.53
N LEU A 78 -4.79 2.91 -12.73
CA LEU A 78 -6.16 3.33 -13.04
C LEU A 78 -6.98 3.42 -11.75
N ILE A 79 -7.63 4.57 -11.54
CA ILE A 79 -8.44 4.84 -10.35
C ILE A 79 -9.87 5.18 -10.81
N GLU A 80 -10.83 4.42 -10.31
CA GLU A 80 -12.27 4.64 -10.51
C GLU A 80 -12.91 4.96 -9.16
N PHE A 81 -13.58 6.10 -9.06
CA PHE A 81 -14.37 6.46 -7.90
C PHE A 81 -15.78 5.91 -8.10
N LYS A 82 -16.20 5.01 -7.22
CA LYS A 82 -17.59 4.57 -7.17
C LYS A 82 -18.42 5.67 -6.51
N ALA A 83 -19.56 5.99 -7.11
CA ALA A 83 -20.60 6.71 -6.38
C ALA A 83 -21.18 5.75 -5.33
N ASP A 84 -21.59 6.30 -4.20
CA ASP A 84 -22.42 5.58 -3.22
C ASP A 84 -23.78 5.21 -3.84
#